data_AF-A0A852Q0V9-F1
#
_entry.id   AF-A0A852Q0V9-F1
#
_cell.length_a   1.000
_cell.length_b   1.000
_cell.length_c   1.000
_cell.angle_alpha   90.00
_cell.angle_beta   90.00
_cell.angle_gamma   90.00
#
_symmetry.space_group_name_H-M   'P 1'
#
loop_
_entity.id
_entity.type
_entity.pdbx_description
1 polymer ?
#
loop_
_entity_poly.entity_id
_entity_poly.type
_entity_poly.pdbx_seq_one_letter_code
_entity_poly.pdbx_strand_id
1 'polypeptide(L)' 'MQSIKAIRCTFCNKLLAKVGMVGYLEIKCPRCKTVNTTR' A
#
# COMPACT_ATOMS: atom_id res chain seq x y z
N MET A 1 10.16 -13.64 12.97
CA MET A 1 9.97 -13.22 11.57
C MET A 1 8.86 -12.19 11.53
N GLN A 2 9.15 -10.95 11.14
CA GLN A 2 8.09 -9.93 10.98
C GLN A 2 7.26 -10.26 9.73
N SER A 3 5.94 -10.37 9.87
CA SER A 3 5.03 -10.65 8.77
C SER A 3 4.93 -9.43 7.85
N ILE A 4 5.48 -9.53 6.65
CA ILE A 4 5.44 -8.46 5.64
C ILE A 4 4.13 -8.56 4.85
N LYS A 5 3.31 -7.51 4.87
CA LYS A 5 2.07 -7.39 4.09
C LYS A 5 2.31 -6.63 2.80
N ALA A 6 1.76 -7.13 1.70
CA ALA A 6 1.75 -6.42 0.42
C ALA A 6 0.56 -5.45 0.36
N ILE A 7 0.84 -4.17 0.17
CA ILE A 7 -0.16 -3.12 -0.08
C ILE A 7 -0.25 -2.92 -1.58
N ARG A 8 -1.45 -3.12 -2.13
CA ARG A 8 -1.76 -2.93 -3.54
C ARG A 8 -2.75 -1.79 -3.69
N CYS A 9 -2.67 -1.11 -4.82
CA CYS A 9 -3.61 -0.05 -5.15
C CYS A 9 -5.02 -0.62 -5.31
N THR A 10 -6.01 -0.02 -4.65
CA THR A 10 -7.42 -0.43 -4.71
C THR A 10 -8.03 -0.25 -6.09
N PHE A 11 -7.49 0.64 -6.93
CA PHE A 11 -8.01 0.92 -8.26
C PHE A 11 -7.35 0.09 -9.37
N CYS A 12 -6.01 0.09 -9.46
CA CYS A 12 -5.29 -0.56 -10.57
C CYS A 12 -4.50 -1.81 -10.16
N ASN A 13 -4.66 -2.27 -8.92
CA ASN A 13 -3.99 -3.45 -8.34
C ASN A 13 -2.44 -3.42 -8.38
N LYS A 14 -1.85 -2.28 -8.73
CA LYS A 14 -0.39 -2.09 -8.74
C LYS A 14 0.15 -2.27 -7.32
N LEU A 15 1.24 -3.03 -7.17
CA LEU A 15 1.97 -3.08 -5.91
C LEU A 15 2.52 -1.70 -5.56
N LEU A 16 2.16 -1.23 -4.36
CA LEU A 16 2.57 0.08 -3.84
C LEU A 16 3.70 -0.06 -2.84
N ALA A 17 3.56 -0.98 -1.89
CA ALA A 17 4.56 -1.22 -0.86
C ALA A 17 4.51 -2.65 -0.33
N LYS A 18 5.62 -3.12 0.23
CA LYS A 18 5.69 -4.29 1.10
C LYS A 18 6.12 -3.77 2.47
N VAL A 19 5.24 -3.83 3.45
CA VAL A 19 5.47 -3.20 4.76
C VAL A 19 5.28 -4.22 5.88
N GLY A 20 6.06 -4.05 6.95
CA GLY A 20 5.87 -4.80 8.19
C GLY A 20 4.69 -4.25 9.00
N MET A 21 4.82 -4.22 10.32
CA MET A 21 3.82 -3.59 11.18
C MET A 21 3.87 -2.07 10.99
N VAL A 22 2.78 -1.47 10.53
CA VAL A 22 2.63 -0.02 10.35
C VAL A 22 1.29 0.37 10.94
N GLY A 23 1.25 1.45 11.74
CA GLY A 23 0.00 1.92 12.34
C GLY A 23 -0.90 2.71 11.37
N TYR A 24 -0.30 3.35 10.37
CA TYR A 24 -1.00 4.07 9.30
C TYR A 24 -0.04 4.28 8.12
N LEU A 25 -0.50 4.06 6.90
CA LEU A 25 0.24 4.33 5.67
C LEU A 25 -0.72 4.96 4.65
N GLU A 26 -0.31 6.11 4.12
CA GLU A 26 -0.96 6.76 2.99
C GLU A 26 0.02 6.81 1.81
N ILE A 27 -0.41 6.29 0.65
CA ILE A 27 0.44 6.19 -0.53
C ILE A 27 -0.34 6.47 -1.81
N LYS A 28 0.16 7.44 -2.58
CA LYS A 28 -0.34 7.74 -3.92
C LYS A 28 0.16 6.71 -4.92
N CYS A 29 -0.76 6.14 -5.70
CA CYS A 29 -0.38 5.25 -6.79
C CYS A 29 0.24 6.05 -7.94
N PRO A 30 1.48 5.76 -8.38
CA PRO A 30 2.09 6.48 -9.49
C PRO A 30 1.46 6.16 -10.86
N ARG A 31 0.71 5.04 -10.97
CA ARG A 31 0.06 4.62 -12.22
C ARG A 31 -1.28 5.31 -12.43
N CYS A 32 -2.20 5.20 -11.47
CA CYS A 32 -3.58 5.70 -11.61
C CYS A 32 -3.88 6.94 -10.75
N LYS A 33 -2.89 7.43 -10.00
CA LYS A 33 -2.99 8.62 -9.13
C LYS A 33 -3.96 8.50 -7.94
N THR A 34 -4.65 7.38 -7.78
CA THR A 34 -5.46 7.06 -6.59
C THR A 34 -4.62 7.10 -5.31
N VAL A 35 -5.10 7.80 -4.29
CA VAL A 35 -4.52 7.78 -2.95
C VAL A 35 -5.07 6.56 -2.21
N ASN A 36 -4.19 5.73 -1.66
CA ASN A 36 -4.56 4.52 -0.93
C ASN A 36 -4.15 4.71 0.52
N THR A 37 -5.05 4.37 1.43
CA THR A 37 -4.82 4.40 2.87
C THR A 37 -4.94 2.97 3.42
N THR A 38 -4.00 2.57 4.26
CA THR A 38 -4.12 1.36 5.08
C THR A 38 -3.85 1.74 6.53
N ARG A 39 -4.68 1.19 7.41
CA ARG A 39 -4.41 1.11 8.84
C ARG A 39 -3.85 -0.26 9.18
#